data_AF-A0A2V8T6K3-F1
#
_entry.id   AF-A0A2V8T6K3-F1
#
_cell.length_a   1.000
_cell.length_b   1.000
_cell.length_c   1.000
_cell.angle_alpha   90.00
_cell.angle_beta   90.00
_cell.angle_gamma   90.00
#
_symmetry.space_group_name_H-M   'P 1'
#
loop_
_entity.id
_entity.type
_entity.pdbx_description
1 polymer ?
#
loop_
_entity_poly.entity_id
_entity_poly.type
_entity_poly.pdbx_seq_one_letter_code
_entity_poly.pdbx_strand_id
1 'polypeptide(L)' 'MPVTPKDAAAIILLQDPTDPKVFWVKRSPKLKFMGGFHAFPGGQLDKEDSSISVVG' A
#
# COMPACT_ATOMS: atom_id res chain seq x y z
N MET A 1 -14.13 -18.80 11.78
CA MET A 1 -13.21 -18.30 12.84
C MET A 1 -12.69 -16.95 12.41
N PRO A 2 -12.52 -15.98 13.33
CA PRO A 2 -11.93 -14.69 13.00
C PRO A 2 -10.50 -14.89 12.49
N VAL A 3 -10.12 -14.15 11.45
CA VAL A 3 -8.75 -14.14 10.93
C VAL A 3 -7.96 -13.04 11.61
N THR A 4 -6.71 -13.32 11.97
CA THR A 4 -5.80 -12.27 12.45
C THR A 4 -5.36 -11.44 11.25
N PRO A 5 -5.53 -10.10 11.28
CA PRO A 5 -5.02 -9.23 10.22
C PRO A 5 -3.51 -9.39 10.05
N LYS A 6 -3.02 -9.18 8.83
CA LYS A 6 -1.59 -9.11 8.56
C LYS A 6 -1.14 -7.66 8.57
N ASP A 7 0.04 -7.40 9.11
CA ASP A 7 0.67 -6.09 9.02
C ASP A 7 0.95 -5.74 7.56
N ALA A 8 0.68 -4.48 7.21
CA ALA A 8 0.81 -3.96 5.86
C ALA A 8 1.05 -2.45 5.91
N ALA A 9 1.71 -1.93 4.88
CA ALA A 9 1.95 -0.51 4.71
C ALA A 9 1.50 -0.07 3.31
N ALA A 10 1.10 1.20 3.20
CA ALA A 10 0.78 1.85 1.94
C ALA A 10 1.40 3.24 1.91
N ILE A 11 1.77 3.68 0.71
CA ILE A 11 2.37 4.99 0.46
C ILE A 11 1.34 5.84 -0.28
N ILE A 12 1.02 6.99 0.30
CA ILE A 12 0.22 8.02 -0.38
C ILE A 12 1.22 9.07 -0.88
N LEU A 13 1.46 9.07 -2.19
CA LEU A 13 2.24 10.14 -2.81
C LEU A 13 1.31 11.31 -3.06
N LEU A 14 1.65 12.47 -2.49
CA LEU A 14 0.93 13.72 -2.69
C LEU A 14 1.70 14.62 -3.65
N GLN A 15 0.97 15.25 -4.54
CA GLN A 15 1.44 16.33 -5.41
C GLN A 15 0.49 17.52 -5.25
N ASP A 16 1.01 18.74 -5.41
CA ASP A 16 0.26 20.01 -5.37
C ASP A 16 -0.43 20.33 -4.01
N PRO A 17 0.17 21.15 -3.13
CA PRO A 17 -0.37 21.43 -1.79
C PRO A 17 -1.77 22.07 -1.75
N THR A 18 -2.13 22.83 -2.77
CA THR A 18 -3.40 23.59 -2.84
C THR A 18 -4.51 22.86 -3.61
N ASP A 19 -4.15 21.88 -4.44
CA ASP A 19 -5.07 20.99 -5.16
C ASP A 19 -4.50 19.56 -5.12
N PRO A 20 -4.61 18.87 -3.96
CA PRO A 20 -3.87 17.64 -3.72
C PRO A 20 -4.23 16.55 -4.71
N LYS A 21 -3.23 16.16 -5.50
CA LYS A 21 -3.29 14.98 -6.37
C LYS A 21 -2.59 13.83 -5.70
N VAL A 22 -3.16 12.64 -5.83
CA VAL A 22 -2.59 11.42 -5.27
C VAL A 22 -2.30 10.40 -6.35
N PHE A 23 -1.24 9.63 -6.16
CA PHE A 23 -0.93 8.49 -7.03
C PHE A 23 -1.57 7.22 -6.49
N TRP A 24 -2.42 6.61 -7.31
CA TRP A 24 -2.98 5.28 -7.08
C TRP A 24 -2.80 4.39 -8.31
N VAL A 25 -2.78 3.08 -8.10
CA VAL A 25 -2.63 2.08 -9.16
C VAL A 25 -3.96 1.38 -9.41
N LYS A 26 -4.20 0.97 -10.66
CA LYS A 26 -5.24 -0.01 -10.97
C LYS A 26 -4.62 -1.41 -10.85
N ARG A 27 -5.08 -2.17 -9.87
CA ARG A 27 -4.61 -3.54 -9.62
C ARG A 27 -4.88 -4.44 -10.82
N SER A 28 -3.95 -5.33 -11.14
CA SER A 28 -4.14 -6.31 -12.21
C SER A 28 -5.42 -7.12 -11.98
N PRO A 29 -6.27 -7.31 -13.00
CA PRO A 29 -7.50 -8.09 -12.87
C PRO A 29 -7.23 -9.58 -12.60
N LYS A 30 -5.99 -10.05 -12.83
CA LYS A 30 -5.59 -11.45 -12.60
C LYS A 30 -5.33 -11.78 -11.11
N LEU A 31 -5.37 -10.79 -10.21
CA LEU A 31 -5.10 -11.01 -8.80
C LEU A 31 -6.28 -11.73 -8.13
N LYS A 32 -5.98 -12.76 -7.34
CA LYS A 32 -6.97 -13.57 -6.60
C LYS A 32 -7.78 -12.76 -5.60
N PHE A 33 -7.23 -11.65 -5.11
CA PHE A 33 -7.86 -10.76 -4.13
C PHE A 33 -7.87 -9.33 -4.64
N MET A 34 -9.07 -8.73 -4.71
CA MET A 34 -9.30 -7.35 -5.15
C MET A 34 -8.61 -7.00 -6.48
N GLY A 35 -8.66 -7.91 -7.47
CA GLY A 35 -8.22 -7.60 -8.83
C GLY A 35 -9.08 -6.50 -9.46
N GLY A 36 -8.46 -5.58 -10.19
CA GLY A 36 -9.15 -4.47 -10.87
C GLY A 36 -9.48 -3.25 -10.00
N PHE A 37 -9.29 -3.33 -8.68
CA PHE A 37 -9.51 -2.20 -7.76
C PHE A 37 -8.44 -1.12 -7.93
N HIS A 38 -8.80 0.15 -7.72
CA HIS A 38 -7.82 1.19 -7.49
C HIS A 38 -7.36 1.15 -6.03
N ALA A 39 -6.05 1.27 -5.80
CA ALA A 39 -5.44 1.24 -4.48
C ALA A 39 -4.17 2.08 -4.46
N PHE A 40 -3.78 2.58 -3.29
CA PHE A 40 -2.45 3.15 -3.11
C PHE A 40 -1.38 2.06 -3.23
N PRO A 41 -0.18 2.37 -3.76
CA PRO A 41 0.95 1.45 -3.72
C PRO A 41 1.24 1.01 -2.29
N GLY A 42 1.49 -0.28 -2.12
CA GLY A 42 1.68 -0.87 -0.79
C GLY A 42 1.63 -2.38 -0.84
N GLY A 43 1.79 -2.99 0.33
CA GLY A 43 1.87 -4.43 0.46
C GLY A 43 1.87 -4.89 1.91
N GLN A 44 1.81 -6.21 2.06
CA GLN A 44 2.06 -6.86 3.33
C GLN A 44 3.51 -6.61 3.75
N LEU A 45 3.74 -6.40 5.05
CA LEU A 45 5.07 -6.31 5.64
C LEU A 45 5.90 -7.57 5.29
N ASP A 46 7.11 -7.38 4.80
CA ASP A 46 8.11 -8.44 4.69
C ASP A 46 9.01 -8.49 5.93
N LYS A 47 9.65 -9.63 6.20
CA LYS A 47 10.47 -9.81 7.40
C LYS A 47 11.67 -8.85 7.40
N GLU A 48 12.24 -8.62 6.24
CA GLU A 48 13.43 -7.80 6.03
C GLU A 48 13.15 -6.31 6.24
N ASP A 49 11.89 -5.87 6.15
CA ASP A 49 11.52 -4.46 6.38
C ASP A 49 11.91 -4.00 7.79
N SER A 50 11.89 -4.91 8.77
CA SER A 50 12.27 -4.62 10.17
C SER A 50 13.76 -4.37 10.39
N SER A 51 14.60 -4.71 9.41
CA SER A 51 16.06 -4.56 9.51
C SER A 51 16.55 -3.13 9.22
N ILE A 52 15.68 -2.28 8.66
CA ILE A 52 16.03 -0.92 8.27
C ILE A 52 15.65 0.05 9.38
N SER A 53 16.65 0.71 9.97
CA SER A 53 16.41 1.82 10.89
C SER A 53 15.95 3.05 10.11
N VAL A 54 14.75 3.54 10.42
CA VAL A 54 14.25 4.81 9.88
C VAL A 54 14.59 5.92 10.87
N VAL A 55 15.31 6.94 10.40
CA VAL A 55 15.58 8.17 11.15
C VAL A 55 14.62 9.24 10.66
N GLY A 56 13.92 9.90 11.59
CA GLY A 56 12.95 10.96 11.29
C GLY A 56 13.59 12.32 11.06
#